data_AF-A0A359BD05-F1
#
_entry.id   AF-A0A359BD05-F1
#
_cell.length_a   1.000
_cell.length_b   1.000
_cell.length_c   1.000
_cell.angle_alpha   90.00
_cell.angle_beta   90.00
_cell.angle_gamma   90.00
#
_symmetry.space_group_name_H-M   'P 1'
#
loop_
_entity.id
_entity.type
_entity.pdbx_description
1 polymer ?
#
loop_
_entity_poly.entity_id
_entity_poly.type
_entity_poly.pdbx_seq_one_letter_code
_entity_poly.pdbx_strand_id
1 'polypeptide(L)'
;MDPYKQYEERKLKALDGTTSLFIENEGKIKENELADPSSILSFYKNEIENECLKYLYSNEIYINSNKFFFILSFVVGAASLTLSFLVYYLILPLTAFKKGKRTIGMAIFKIGLVGKNGLSLKALPYLGRVVFDYFVFIWLSFVSFLIPWGISFTMLLFSKRCQSLDDYVLNQYKVDISRDDIYLDYGDYKSHKENRDKASIENKDFEIETKKNR
;
A
#
# COMPACT_ATOMS: atom_id res chain seq x y z
N MET A 1 -13.40 -26.66 34.17
CA MET A 1 -14.37 -27.74 33.88
C MET A 1 -13.85 -28.44 32.64
N ASP A 2 -13.78 -29.78 32.65
CA ASP A 2 -13.12 -30.56 31.59
C ASP A 2 -13.92 -30.48 30.27
N PRO A 3 -13.36 -29.92 29.17
CA PRO A 3 -14.06 -29.80 27.89
C PRO A 3 -14.52 -31.15 27.34
N TYR A 4 -13.79 -32.21 27.66
CA TYR A 4 -14.09 -33.57 27.23
C TYR A 4 -15.39 -34.10 27.85
N LYS A 5 -15.58 -33.86 29.16
CA LYS A 5 -16.82 -34.26 29.87
C LYS A 5 -18.04 -33.49 29.38
N GLN A 6 -17.87 -32.20 29.07
CA GLN A 6 -18.96 -31.38 28.54
C GLN A 6 -19.39 -31.83 27.13
N TYR A 7 -18.43 -32.28 26.30
CA TYR A 7 -18.72 -32.86 25.00
C TYR A 7 -19.50 -34.19 25.11
N GLU A 8 -19.09 -35.09 26.02
CA GLU A 8 -19.81 -36.35 26.26
C GLU A 8 -21.24 -36.09 26.75
N GLU A 9 -21.45 -35.12 27.63
CA GLU A 9 -22.79 -34.72 28.08
C GLU A 9 -23.67 -34.15 26.95
N ARG A 10 -23.10 -33.38 26.02
CA ARG A 10 -23.83 -32.84 24.85
C ARG A 10 -24.17 -33.94 23.85
N LYS A 11 -23.25 -34.89 23.64
CA LYS A 11 -23.46 -36.07 22.78
C LYS A 11 -24.63 -36.92 23.30
N LEU A 12 -24.72 -37.13 24.61
CA LEU A 12 -25.82 -37.90 25.23
C LEU A 12 -27.17 -37.18 25.20
N LYS A 13 -27.19 -35.84 25.11
CA LYS A 13 -28.40 -35.01 25.04
C LYS A 13 -28.92 -34.79 23.61
N ALA A 14 -28.17 -35.21 22.60
CA ALA A 14 -28.52 -34.97 21.20
C ALA A 14 -29.66 -35.91 20.73
N LEU A 15 -30.78 -35.31 20.33
CA LEU A 15 -32.00 -35.99 19.92
C LEU A 15 -32.38 -35.57 18.49
N ASP A 16 -32.87 -36.51 17.70
CA ASP A 16 -33.57 -36.25 16.43
C ASP A 16 -35.04 -36.59 16.62
N GLY A 17 -35.86 -35.57 16.90
CA GLY A 17 -37.26 -35.73 17.31
C GLY A 17 -37.41 -36.51 18.63
N THR A 18 -37.63 -37.81 18.56
CA THR A 18 -37.84 -38.71 19.71
C THR A 18 -36.74 -39.77 19.89
N THR A 19 -35.83 -39.89 18.92
CA THR A 19 -34.72 -40.86 18.93
C THR A 19 -33.42 -40.19 19.36
N SER A 20 -32.70 -40.81 20.29
CA SER A 20 -31.35 -40.38 20.65
C SER A 20 -30.38 -40.68 19.49
N LEU A 21 -29.60 -39.67 19.10
CA LEU A 21 -28.61 -39.78 18.03
C LEU A 21 -27.44 -40.69 18.43
N PHE A 22 -27.17 -40.78 19.74
CA PHE A 22 -26.10 -41.57 20.30
C PHE A 22 -26.62 -42.41 21.49
N ILE A 23 -26.11 -43.63 21.64
CA ILE A 23 -26.47 -44.56 22.72
C ILE A 23 -25.19 -45.00 23.43
N GLU A 24 -25.24 -45.08 24.76
CA GLU A 24 -24.17 -45.65 25.55
C GLU A 24 -24.31 -47.17 25.59
N ASN A 25 -23.35 -47.89 25.02
CA ASN A 25 -23.24 -49.34 25.10
C ASN A 25 -21.87 -49.71 25.70
N GLU A 26 -21.87 -50.44 26.81
CA GLU A 26 -20.66 -50.96 27.48
C GLU A 26 -19.63 -49.86 27.84
N GLY A 27 -20.09 -48.68 28.29
CA GLY A 27 -19.23 -47.56 28.65
C GLY A 27 -18.60 -46.83 27.47
N LYS A 28 -19.08 -47.05 26.24
CA LYS A 28 -18.70 -46.31 25.03
C LYS A 28 -19.93 -45.73 24.35
N ILE A 29 -19.92 -44.42 24.09
CA ILE A 29 -20.99 -43.72 23.38
C ILE A 29 -20.87 -44.00 21.87
N LYS A 30 -21.74 -44.86 21.33
CA LYS A 30 -21.81 -45.22 19.91
C LYS A 30 -22.94 -44.49 19.20
N GLU A 31 -22.80 -44.33 17.89
CA GLU A 31 -23.88 -43.82 17.02
C GLU A 31 -25.04 -44.82 17.01
N ASN A 32 -26.27 -44.28 17.04
CA ASN A 32 -27.45 -45.11 16.95
C ASN A 32 -27.68 -45.53 15.49
N GLU A 33 -27.70 -46.83 15.22
CA GLU A 33 -27.93 -47.38 13.87
C GLU A 33 -29.32 -47.05 13.31
N LEU A 34 -30.26 -46.64 14.17
CA LEU A 34 -31.62 -46.22 13.81
C LEU A 34 -31.78 -44.72 13.54
N ALA A 35 -30.74 -43.92 13.82
CA ALA A 35 -30.78 -42.47 13.59
C ALA A 35 -30.41 -42.14 12.14
N ASP A 36 -31.03 -41.09 11.58
CA ASP A 36 -30.72 -40.66 10.22
C ASP A 36 -29.26 -40.17 10.12
N PRO A 37 -28.45 -40.71 9.19
CA PRO A 37 -27.06 -40.28 9.03
C PRO A 37 -26.89 -38.78 8.77
N SER A 38 -27.90 -38.12 8.18
CA SER A 38 -27.86 -36.67 7.92
C SER A 38 -27.98 -35.84 9.21
N SER A 39 -28.77 -36.29 10.18
CA SER A 39 -28.93 -35.69 11.50
C SER A 39 -27.69 -35.85 12.39
N ILE A 40 -26.96 -36.97 12.25
CA ILE A 40 -25.67 -37.17 12.93
C ILE A 40 -24.61 -36.20 12.36
N LEU A 41 -24.55 -36.06 11.04
CA LEU A 41 -23.63 -35.13 10.38
C LEU A 41 -23.90 -33.66 10.77
N SER A 42 -25.18 -33.26 10.86
CA SER A 42 -25.56 -31.90 11.24
C SER A 42 -25.20 -31.60 12.70
N PHE A 43 -25.35 -32.57 13.61
CA PHE A 43 -24.87 -32.46 14.99
C PHE A 43 -23.36 -32.21 15.05
N TYR A 44 -22.55 -33.00 14.33
CA TYR A 44 -21.09 -32.81 14.33
C TYR A 44 -20.68 -31.46 13.75
N LYS A 45 -21.32 -31.00 12.67
CA LYS A 45 -21.08 -29.65 12.13
C LYS A 45 -21.39 -28.58 13.17
N ASN A 46 -22.55 -28.68 13.82
CA ASN A 46 -22.99 -27.73 14.84
C ASN A 46 -22.05 -27.71 16.05
N GLU A 47 -21.58 -28.88 16.50
CA GLU A 47 -20.63 -28.98 17.62
C GLU A 47 -19.27 -28.37 17.27
N ILE A 48 -18.76 -28.62 16.06
CA ILE A 48 -17.51 -28.03 15.58
C ILE A 48 -17.64 -26.50 15.52
N GLU A 49 -18.69 -25.99 14.87
CA GLU A 49 -18.88 -24.56 14.63
C GLU A 49 -19.15 -23.78 15.91
N ASN A 50 -19.97 -24.30 16.83
CA ASN A 50 -20.42 -23.54 18.00
C ASN A 50 -19.59 -23.78 19.26
N GLU A 51 -19.07 -25.00 19.47
CA GLU A 51 -18.40 -25.36 20.73
C GLU A 51 -16.90 -25.56 20.52
N CYS A 52 -16.47 -26.41 19.58
CA CYS A 52 -15.03 -26.70 19.40
C CYS A 52 -14.23 -25.44 19.03
N LEU A 53 -14.73 -24.63 18.09
CA LEU A 53 -14.09 -23.36 17.73
C LEU A 53 -14.01 -22.41 18.93
N LYS A 54 -15.06 -22.35 19.77
CA LYS A 54 -15.06 -21.49 20.95
C LYS A 54 -13.98 -21.89 21.96
N TYR A 55 -13.79 -23.18 22.23
CA TYR A 55 -12.68 -23.64 23.10
C TYR A 55 -11.32 -23.36 22.47
N LEU A 56 -11.18 -23.52 21.15
CA LEU A 56 -9.95 -23.18 20.44
C LEU A 56 -9.63 -21.68 20.57
N TYR A 57 -10.61 -20.81 20.32
CA TYR A 57 -10.46 -19.35 20.43
C TYR A 57 -10.34 -18.85 21.86
N SER A 58 -10.74 -19.64 22.86
CA SER A 58 -10.56 -19.33 24.29
C SER A 58 -9.23 -19.84 24.84
N ASN A 59 -8.52 -20.70 24.10
CA ASN A 59 -7.23 -21.21 24.52
C ASN A 59 -6.17 -20.10 24.47
N GLU A 60 -5.53 -19.84 25.61
CA GLU A 60 -4.54 -18.75 25.73
C GLU A 60 -3.35 -18.89 24.77
N ILE A 61 -2.90 -20.12 24.51
CA ILE A 61 -1.81 -20.40 23.57
C ILE A 61 -2.25 -19.99 22.16
N TYR A 62 -3.45 -20.40 21.75
CA TYR A 62 -3.98 -20.05 20.44
C TYR A 62 -4.16 -18.54 20.27
N ILE A 63 -4.75 -17.86 21.27
CA ILE A 63 -4.94 -16.41 21.26
C ILE A 63 -3.59 -15.69 21.15
N ASN A 64 -2.62 -16.06 21.98
CA ASN A 64 -1.32 -15.39 22.03
C ASN A 64 -0.51 -15.62 20.75
N SER A 65 -0.53 -16.85 20.21
CA SER A 65 0.07 -17.15 18.91
C SER A 65 -0.59 -16.35 17.79
N ASN A 66 -1.92 -16.29 17.74
CA ASN A 66 -2.63 -15.55 16.70
C ASN A 66 -2.37 -14.04 16.78
N LYS A 67 -2.35 -13.46 17.99
CA LYS A 67 -1.95 -12.06 18.20
C LYS A 67 -0.53 -11.80 17.70
N PHE A 68 0.41 -12.67 18.03
CA PHE A 68 1.79 -12.56 17.57
C PHE A 68 1.89 -12.61 16.05
N PHE A 69 1.24 -13.57 15.41
CA PHE A 69 1.21 -13.68 13.95
C PHE A 69 0.58 -12.46 13.29
N PHE A 70 -0.51 -11.93 13.86
CA PHE A 70 -1.16 -10.73 13.33
C PHE A 70 -0.24 -9.51 13.40
N ILE A 71 0.39 -9.25 14.55
CA ILE A 71 1.33 -8.14 14.73
C ILE A 71 2.53 -8.30 13.80
N LEU A 72 3.11 -9.51 13.73
CA LEU A 72 4.25 -9.78 12.85
C LEU A 72 3.88 -9.54 11.38
N SER A 73 2.73 -10.05 10.94
CA SER A 73 2.24 -9.86 9.57
C SER A 73 2.03 -8.38 9.26
N PHE A 74 1.46 -7.62 10.20
CA PHE A 74 1.29 -6.18 10.06
C PHE A 74 2.63 -5.45 9.94
N VAL A 75 3.61 -5.76 10.80
CA VAL A 75 4.95 -5.14 10.77
C VAL A 75 5.69 -5.49 9.49
N VAL A 76 5.67 -6.74 9.06
CA VAL A 76 6.29 -7.19 7.80
C VAL A 76 5.63 -6.50 6.61
N GLY A 77 4.30 -6.42 6.59
CA GLY A 77 3.54 -5.71 5.56
C GLY A 77 3.90 -4.22 5.49
N ALA A 78 3.92 -3.54 6.64
CA ALA A 78 4.33 -2.14 6.73
C ALA A 78 5.77 -1.91 6.28
N ALA A 79 6.71 -2.78 6.68
CA ALA A 79 8.11 -2.69 6.28
C ALA A 79 8.28 -2.91 4.77
N SER A 80 7.58 -3.89 4.20
CA SER A 80 7.58 -4.14 2.75
C SER A 80 7.04 -2.95 1.96
N LEU A 81 5.93 -2.35 2.42
CA LEU A 81 5.36 -1.15 1.82
C LEU A 81 6.34 0.02 1.89
N THR A 82 6.95 0.25 3.05
CA THR A 82 7.97 1.29 3.26
C THR A 82 9.12 1.14 2.28
N LEU A 83 9.66 -0.08 2.18
CA LEU A 83 10.80 -0.37 1.32
C LEU A 83 10.46 -0.14 -0.15
N SER A 84 9.30 -0.63 -0.60
CA SER A 84 8.81 -0.41 -1.96
C SER A 84 8.66 1.09 -2.26
N PHE A 85 8.02 1.84 -1.35
CA PHE A 85 7.85 3.28 -1.50
C PHE A 85 9.19 4.01 -1.63
N LEU A 86 10.17 3.69 -0.77
CA LEU A 86 11.50 4.31 -0.85
C LEU A 86 12.20 4.01 -2.17
N VAL A 87 12.13 2.78 -2.67
CA VAL A 87 12.77 2.44 -3.96
C VAL A 87 12.17 3.27 -5.10
N TYR A 88 10.84 3.31 -5.22
CA TYR A 88 10.17 3.95 -6.35
C TYR A 88 10.09 5.47 -6.27
N TYR A 89 9.86 6.02 -5.08
CA TYR A 89 9.60 7.45 -4.89
C TYR A 89 10.81 8.22 -4.36
N LEU A 90 11.84 7.55 -3.82
CA LEU A 90 13.06 8.22 -3.37
C LEU A 90 14.27 7.89 -4.26
N ILE A 91 14.61 6.61 -4.41
CA ILE A 91 15.85 6.20 -5.07
C ILE A 91 15.81 6.55 -6.57
N LEU A 92 14.78 6.11 -7.30
CA LEU A 92 14.70 6.34 -8.75
C LEU A 92 14.71 7.84 -9.12
N PRO A 93 13.92 8.72 -8.47
CA PRO A 93 13.92 10.14 -8.82
C PRO A 93 15.22 10.85 -8.43
N LEU A 94 15.92 10.39 -7.41
CA LEU A 94 17.20 10.96 -7.00
C LEU A 94 18.37 10.54 -7.90
N THR A 95 18.41 9.28 -8.35
CA THR A 95 19.55 8.72 -9.10
C THR A 95 19.37 8.83 -10.61
N ALA A 96 18.25 8.34 -11.16
CA ALA A 96 18.01 8.24 -12.60
C ALA A 96 17.40 9.53 -13.17
N PHE A 97 16.44 10.13 -12.48
CA PHE A 97 15.71 11.31 -12.98
C PHE A 97 16.12 12.61 -12.28
N LYS A 98 17.43 12.91 -12.27
CA LYS A 98 17.99 14.08 -11.57
C LYS A 98 17.36 15.42 -12.01
N LYS A 99 17.12 15.58 -13.32
CA LYS A 99 16.43 16.75 -13.89
C LYS A 99 14.92 16.61 -13.67
N GLY A 100 14.34 17.52 -12.88
CA GLY A 100 12.90 17.54 -12.59
C GLY A 100 12.41 16.49 -11.58
N LYS A 101 13.31 15.71 -10.95
CA LYS A 101 13.02 14.75 -9.86
C LYS A 101 11.73 13.95 -10.06
N ARG A 102 11.68 13.25 -11.18
CA ARG A 102 10.46 12.58 -11.69
C ARG A 102 10.31 11.18 -11.11
N THR A 103 9.10 10.83 -10.70
CA THR A 103 8.71 9.43 -10.48
C THR A 103 8.46 8.73 -11.81
N ILE A 104 8.34 7.40 -11.82
CA ILE A 104 8.07 6.64 -13.06
C ILE A 104 6.81 7.16 -13.76
N GLY A 105 5.73 7.39 -13.02
CA GLY A 105 4.49 7.93 -13.60
C GLY A 105 4.70 9.30 -14.24
N MET A 106 5.40 10.21 -13.55
CA MET A 106 5.73 11.53 -14.10
C MET A 106 6.60 11.43 -15.37
N ALA A 107 7.54 10.48 -15.40
CA ALA A 107 8.38 10.25 -16.58
C ALA A 107 7.55 9.80 -17.79
N ILE A 108 6.56 8.92 -17.60
CA ILE A 108 5.65 8.46 -18.68
C ILE A 108 4.85 9.63 -19.26
N PHE A 109 4.29 10.47 -18.40
CA PHE A 109 3.47 11.62 -18.82
C PHE A 109 4.28 12.86 -19.19
N LYS A 110 5.62 12.77 -19.24
CA LYS A 110 6.51 13.91 -19.49
C LYS A 110 6.19 15.10 -18.58
N ILE A 111 5.96 14.81 -17.31
CA ILE A 111 5.78 15.80 -16.25
C ILE A 111 7.08 15.91 -15.48
N GLY A 112 7.49 17.14 -15.18
CA GLY A 112 8.63 17.43 -14.33
C GLY A 112 8.26 18.27 -13.12
N LEU A 113 9.02 18.13 -12.05
CA LEU A 113 8.80 18.87 -10.80
C LEU A 113 9.78 20.04 -10.67
N VAL A 114 9.25 21.21 -10.36
CA VAL A 114 9.95 22.48 -10.34
C VAL A 114 9.68 23.22 -9.02
N GLY A 115 10.71 23.85 -8.46
CA GLY A 115 10.56 24.67 -7.25
C GLY A 115 10.00 26.06 -7.56
N LYS A 116 9.75 26.87 -6.53
CA LYS A 116 9.31 28.28 -6.67
C LYS A 116 10.14 29.11 -7.67
N ASN A 117 11.42 28.80 -7.83
CA ASN A 117 12.35 29.55 -8.67
C ASN A 117 12.32 29.15 -10.16
N GLY A 118 11.44 28.23 -10.57
CA GLY A 118 11.42 27.75 -11.96
C GLY A 118 12.53 26.75 -12.31
N LEU A 119 13.35 26.35 -11.34
CA LEU A 119 14.45 25.39 -11.49
C LEU A 119 14.11 24.03 -10.87
N SER A 120 14.86 23.00 -11.25
CA SER A 120 14.76 21.65 -10.67
C SER A 120 14.88 21.69 -9.14
N LEU A 121 14.15 20.81 -8.46
CA LEU A 121 14.26 20.73 -7.01
C LEU A 121 15.62 20.21 -6.56
N LYS A 122 16.12 20.85 -5.50
CA LYS A 122 17.23 20.32 -4.70
C LYS A 122 16.78 19.04 -3.99
N ALA A 123 17.75 18.21 -3.59
CA ALA A 123 17.46 16.93 -2.92
C ALA A 123 16.67 17.10 -1.60
N LEU A 124 16.96 18.15 -0.82
CA LEU A 124 16.31 18.39 0.47
C LEU A 124 14.80 18.70 0.38
N PRO A 125 14.33 19.69 -0.41
CA PRO A 125 12.90 19.94 -0.56
C PRO A 125 12.17 18.77 -1.23
N TYR A 126 12.88 17.99 -2.06
CA TYR A 126 12.32 16.75 -2.60
C TYR A 126 12.15 15.66 -1.51
N LEU A 127 13.13 15.50 -0.63
CA LEU A 127 13.02 14.58 0.51
C LEU A 127 11.85 14.97 1.42
N GLY A 128 11.66 16.27 1.67
CA GLY A 128 10.50 16.78 2.40
C GLY A 128 9.17 16.37 1.75
N ARG A 129 9.11 16.37 0.41
CA ARG A 129 7.96 15.85 -0.33
C ARG A 129 7.73 14.37 -0.11
N VAL A 130 8.77 13.55 -0.26
CA VAL A 130 8.67 12.10 -0.07
C VAL A 130 8.20 11.76 1.34
N VAL A 131 8.71 12.45 2.36
CA VAL A 131 8.29 12.28 3.77
C VAL A 131 6.83 12.71 3.95
N PHE A 132 6.45 13.86 3.40
CA PHE A 132 5.07 14.34 3.45
C PHE A 132 4.11 13.35 2.80
N ASP A 133 4.43 12.88 1.60
CA ASP A 133 3.63 11.91 0.86
C ASP A 133 3.50 10.59 1.64
N TYR A 134 4.60 10.12 2.22
CA TYR A 134 4.61 8.91 3.04
C TYR A 134 3.71 9.02 4.26
N PHE A 135 3.82 10.07 5.07
CA PHE A 135 3.03 10.17 6.29
C PHE A 135 1.58 10.59 6.03
N VAL A 136 1.34 11.53 5.13
CA VAL A 136 0.00 12.10 4.90
C VAL A 136 -0.82 11.22 3.95
N PHE A 137 -0.25 10.78 2.83
CA PHE A 137 -1.01 9.99 1.86
C PHE A 137 -1.00 8.50 2.13
N ILE A 138 -0.01 7.96 2.86
CA ILE A 138 -0.03 6.52 3.20
C ILE A 138 -0.62 6.32 4.60
N TRP A 139 0.08 6.80 5.64
CA TRP A 139 -0.30 6.49 7.02
C TRP A 139 -1.58 7.19 7.47
N LEU A 140 -1.67 8.52 7.30
CA LEU A 140 -2.86 9.27 7.70
C LEU A 140 -4.07 8.84 6.86
N SER A 141 -3.89 8.47 5.59
CA SER A 141 -4.98 7.96 4.76
C SER A 141 -5.50 6.60 5.22
N PHE A 142 -4.65 5.74 5.78
CA PHE A 142 -5.09 4.48 6.37
C PHE A 142 -5.98 4.70 7.61
N VAL A 143 -5.63 5.70 8.44
CA VAL A 143 -6.40 6.06 9.65
C VAL A 143 -7.68 6.84 9.31
N SER A 144 -7.59 7.76 8.35
CA SER A 144 -8.64 8.70 7.99
C SER A 144 -9.44 8.27 6.75
N PHE A 145 -9.47 6.97 6.42
CA PHE A 145 -10.26 6.41 5.31
C PHE A 145 -10.07 7.19 3.99
N LEU A 146 -8.83 7.35 3.56
CA LEU A 146 -8.42 7.98 2.29
C LEU A 146 -8.78 9.47 2.11
N ILE A 147 -9.18 10.17 3.17
CA ILE A 147 -9.50 11.61 3.12
C ILE A 147 -8.38 12.46 2.48
N PRO A 148 -7.07 12.29 2.82
CA PRO A 148 -6.01 13.09 2.18
C PRO A 148 -5.96 12.95 0.66
N TRP A 149 -6.22 11.75 0.13
CA TRP A 149 -6.34 11.53 -1.33
C TRP A 149 -7.53 12.29 -1.91
N GLY A 150 -8.69 12.26 -1.24
CA GLY A 150 -9.87 13.01 -1.65
C GLY A 150 -9.63 14.53 -1.69
N ILE A 151 -8.95 15.08 -0.69
CA ILE A 151 -8.61 16.51 -0.65
C ILE A 151 -7.64 16.86 -1.79
N SER A 152 -6.62 16.03 -2.02
CA SER A 152 -5.66 16.25 -3.10
C SER A 152 -6.32 16.23 -4.48
N PHE A 153 -7.25 15.29 -4.70
CA PHE A 153 -8.00 15.18 -5.95
C PHE A 153 -8.94 16.37 -6.16
N THR A 154 -9.66 16.79 -5.12
CA THR A 154 -10.54 17.98 -5.21
C THR A 154 -9.72 19.24 -5.47
N MET A 155 -8.57 19.43 -4.82
CA MET A 155 -7.67 20.55 -5.13
C MET A 155 -7.18 20.50 -6.57
N LEU A 156 -6.82 19.32 -7.09
CA LEU A 156 -6.37 19.18 -8.47
C LEU A 156 -7.44 19.60 -9.49
N LEU A 157 -8.71 19.28 -9.23
CA LEU A 157 -9.82 19.63 -10.12
C LEU A 157 -10.31 21.07 -9.98
N PHE A 158 -10.34 21.62 -8.76
CA PHE A 158 -10.99 22.90 -8.47
C PHE A 158 -10.01 24.06 -8.27
N SER A 159 -8.72 23.81 -8.04
CA SER A 159 -7.76 24.90 -7.88
C SER A 159 -7.42 25.56 -9.21
N LYS A 160 -7.26 26.90 -9.21
CA LYS A 160 -6.89 27.67 -10.41
C LYS A 160 -5.57 27.22 -11.04
N ARG A 161 -4.68 26.63 -10.24
CA ARG A 161 -3.36 26.13 -10.68
C ARG A 161 -3.35 24.63 -10.94
N CYS A 162 -4.50 23.95 -10.78
CA CYS A 162 -4.64 22.50 -10.85
C CYS A 162 -3.56 21.74 -10.03
N GLN A 163 -3.23 22.28 -8.85
CA GLN A 163 -2.19 21.77 -7.97
C GLN A 163 -2.77 20.78 -6.97
N SER A 164 -2.05 19.70 -6.71
CA SER A 164 -2.39 18.75 -5.66
C SER A 164 -1.93 19.24 -4.28
N LEU A 165 -2.39 18.59 -3.21
CA LEU A 165 -2.18 19.07 -1.84
C LEU A 165 -0.69 19.09 -1.44
N ASP A 166 0.07 18.08 -1.84
CA ASP A 166 1.53 18.00 -1.69
C ASP A 166 2.26 19.16 -2.40
N ASP A 167 1.87 19.46 -3.65
CA ASP A 167 2.40 20.57 -4.44
C ASP A 167 2.12 21.92 -3.75
N TYR A 168 0.90 22.09 -3.23
CA TYR A 168 0.48 23.31 -2.55
C TYR A 168 1.26 23.55 -1.26
N VAL A 169 1.32 22.56 -0.38
CA VAL A 169 1.96 22.69 0.95
C VAL A 169 3.45 22.96 0.81
N LEU A 170 4.11 22.30 -0.15
CA LEU A 170 5.56 22.39 -0.34
C LEU A 170 5.97 23.49 -1.33
N ASN A 171 5.00 24.20 -1.90
CA ASN A 171 5.20 25.25 -2.90
C ASN A 171 6.04 24.76 -4.10
N GLN A 172 5.65 23.60 -4.63
CA GLN A 172 6.29 22.91 -5.75
C GLN A 172 5.28 22.83 -6.90
N TYR A 173 5.77 22.82 -8.13
CA TYR A 173 4.91 22.88 -9.31
C TYR A 173 5.27 21.74 -10.26
N LYS A 174 4.24 21.07 -10.76
CA LYS A 174 4.35 20.11 -11.86
C LYS A 174 4.19 20.86 -13.17
N VAL A 175 5.13 20.67 -14.09
CA VAL A 175 5.14 21.30 -15.41
C VAL A 175 5.30 20.25 -16.50
N ASP A 176 4.69 20.49 -17.65
CA ASP A 176 4.92 19.67 -18.85
C ASP A 176 6.31 19.97 -19.42
N ILE A 177 7.10 18.92 -19.60
CA ILE A 177 8.47 18.97 -20.15
C ILE A 177 8.54 18.44 -21.58
N SER A 178 7.40 18.34 -22.27
CA SER A 178 7.35 17.89 -23.66
C SER A 178 8.02 18.86 -24.63
N ARG A 179 8.09 20.16 -24.29
CA ARG A 179 8.59 21.23 -25.17
C ARG A 179 9.94 21.81 -24.75
N ASP A 180 10.17 21.97 -23.45
CA ASP A 180 11.41 22.52 -22.90
C ASP A 180 11.86 21.69 -21.68
N ASP A 181 13.17 21.59 -21.51
CA ASP A 181 13.81 20.87 -20.41
C ASP A 181 13.85 21.69 -19.12
N ILE A 182 13.82 21.00 -17.97
CA ILE A 182 14.04 21.62 -16.67
C ILE A 182 15.54 21.72 -16.39
N TYR A 183 15.98 22.93 -16.06
CA TYR A 183 17.36 23.24 -15.70
C TYR A 183 17.65 22.91 -14.24
N LEU A 184 18.85 22.37 -13.98
CA LEU A 184 19.28 22.04 -12.61
C LEU A 184 19.57 23.28 -11.78
N ASP A 185 20.24 24.25 -12.40
CA ASP A 185 20.67 25.50 -11.77
C ASP A 185 20.75 26.62 -12.81
N TYR A 186 20.97 27.85 -12.36
CA TYR A 186 21.08 29.01 -13.22
C TYR A 186 22.26 28.91 -14.20
N GLY A 187 23.37 28.27 -13.81
CA GLY A 187 24.49 28.01 -14.71
C GLY A 187 24.14 27.06 -15.85
N ASP A 188 23.36 26.02 -15.56
CA ASP A 188 22.85 25.06 -16.56
C ASP A 188 21.93 25.79 -17.57
N TYR A 189 21.05 26.65 -17.06
CA TYR A 189 20.21 27.50 -17.89
C TYR A 189 21.02 28.40 -18.83
N LYS A 190 22.05 29.09 -18.32
CA LYS A 190 22.87 30.00 -19.12
C LYS A 190 23.62 29.26 -20.23
N SER A 191 24.22 28.11 -19.91
CA SER A 191 24.89 27.25 -20.91
C SER A 191 23.93 26.79 -22.02
N HIS A 192 22.73 26.36 -21.65
CA HIS A 192 21.70 25.97 -22.63
C HIS A 192 21.24 27.15 -23.49
N LYS A 193 21.12 28.35 -22.92
CA LYS A 193 20.80 29.57 -23.68
C LYS A 193 21.91 29.92 -24.68
N GLU A 194 23.17 29.94 -24.24
CA GLU A 194 24.32 30.21 -25.12
C GLU A 194 24.42 29.17 -26.25
N ASN A 195 24.14 27.89 -25.96
CA ASN A 195 24.13 26.84 -26.99
C ASN A 195 22.95 26.99 -27.97
N ARG A 196 21.77 27.41 -27.50
CA ARG A 196 20.63 27.74 -28.37
C ARG A 196 20.94 28.92 -29.29
N ASP A 197 21.56 29.97 -28.75
CA ASP A 197 21.93 31.17 -29.50
C ASP A 197 22.98 30.83 -30.59
N LYS A 198 23.94 29.94 -30.27
CA LYS A 198 24.91 29.39 -31.24
C LYS A 198 24.27 28.51 -32.31
N ALA A 199 23.27 27.71 -31.96
CA ALA A 199 22.54 26.82 -32.87
C ALA A 199 21.41 27.51 -33.65
N SER A 200 21.24 28.83 -33.48
CA SER A 200 20.23 29.59 -34.20
C SER A 200 20.58 29.72 -35.69
N ILE A 201 19.55 29.80 -36.54
CA ILE A 201 19.68 29.86 -38.01
C ILE A 201 20.51 31.08 -38.47
N GLU A 202 20.63 32.10 -37.61
CA GLU A 202 21.41 33.31 -37.85
C GLU A 202 22.93 33.08 -37.74
N ASN A 203 23.36 32.05 -37.01
CA ASN A 203 24.77 31.66 -36.89
C ASN A 203 25.16 30.67 -37.98
N LYS A 204 25.89 31.14 -39.00
CA LYS A 204 26.37 30.33 -40.13
C LYS A 204 27.50 29.36 -39.79
N ASP A 205 28.12 29.51 -38.61
CA ASP A 205 29.32 28.77 -38.19
C ASP A 205 29.01 27.58 -37.25
N PHE A 206 27.76 27.14 -37.16
CA PHE A 206 27.37 26.05 -36.25
C PHE A 206 27.72 24.67 -36.83
N GLU A 207 28.78 24.05 -36.31
CA GLU A 207 29.10 22.65 -36.56
C GLU A 207 28.44 21.72 -35.53
N ILE A 208 27.74 20.68 -35.99
CA ILE A 208 27.12 19.68 -35.12
C ILE A 208 28.21 18.76 -34.58
N GLU A 209 28.61 18.93 -33.32
CA GLU A 209 29.50 17.98 -32.65
C GLU A 209 28.83 16.61 -32.51
N THR A 210 29.20 15.66 -33.37
CA THR A 210 28.81 14.26 -33.25
C THR A 210 29.63 13.61 -32.13
N LYS A 211 29.05 13.50 -30.94
CA LYS A 211 29.67 12.74 -29.84
C LYS A 211 29.87 11.27 -30.27
N LYS A 212 31.14 10.87 -30.37
CA LYS A 212 31.58 9.47 -30.46
C LYS A 212 31.11 8.72 -29.20
N ASN A 213 30.23 7.74 -29.38
CA ASN A 213 29.81 6.82 -28.33
C ASN A 213 31.03 6.05 -27.77
N ARG A 214 31.22 6.09 -26.46
CA ARG A 214 31.98 5.12 -25.68
C ARG A 214 31.16 4.74 -24.46
#